data_AF-A0A218Q4W2-F1
#
_entry.id   AF-A0A218Q4W2-F1
#
_cell.length_a   1.000
_cell.length_b   1.000
_cell.length_c   1.000
_cell.angle_alpha   90.00
_cell.angle_beta   90.00
_cell.angle_gamma   90.00
#
_symmetry.space_group_name_H-M   'P 1'
#
loop_
_entity.id
_entity.type
_entity.pdbx_description
1 polymer ?
#
loop_
_entity_poly.entity_id
_entity_poly.type
_entity_poly.pdbx_seq_one_letter_code
_entity_poly.pdbx_strand_id
1 'polypeptide(L)' 'MSNLNIQIPEFLYKQIETLAAKENMPLEQLVAIALSAQVSAWMTKDYIEEKAKRGSWDKFQEVLTKVPDVEPEDYDKL' A
#
# COMPACT_ATOMS: atom_id res chain seq x y z
N MET A 1 10.39 9.70 -19.49
CA MET A 1 10.70 8.36 -18.93
C MET A 1 12.19 8.29 -18.67
N SER A 2 12.60 7.66 -17.57
CA SER A 2 14.02 7.50 -17.21
C SER A 2 14.44 6.07 -17.51
N ASN A 3 15.66 5.88 -18.03
CA ASN A 3 16.21 4.56 -18.29
C ASN A 3 16.93 4.02 -17.05
N LEU A 4 16.70 2.74 -16.75
CA LEU A 4 17.33 2.02 -15.64
C LEU A 4 18.08 0.82 -16.22
N ASN A 5 19.39 0.75 -15.96
CA ASN A 5 20.21 -0.41 -16.33
C ASN A 5 20.56 -1.20 -15.06
N ILE A 6 20.17 -2.47 -15.00
CA ILE A 6 20.36 -3.34 -13.82
C ILE A 6 20.85 -4.72 -14.25
N GLN A 7 21.59 -5.36 -13.37
CA GLN A 7 21.91 -6.78 -13.49
C GLN A 7 21.00 -7.57 -12.56
N ILE A 8 20.32 -8.58 -13.11
CA ILE A 8 19.48 -9.51 -12.34
C ILE A 8 19.95 -10.94 -12.57
N PRO A 9 19.77 -11.85 -11.59
CA PRO A 9 20.10 -13.25 -11.78
C PRO A 9 19.34 -13.87 -12.96
N GLU A 10 20.02 -14.73 -13.72
CA GLU A 10 19.45 -15.39 -14.91
C GLU A 10 18.14 -16.15 -14.61
N PHE A 11 18.06 -16.80 -13.45
CA PHE A 11 16.86 -17.52 -13.04
C PHE A 11 15.64 -16.61 -12.88
N LEU A 12 15.86 -15.35 -12.47
CA LEU A 12 14.82 -14.36 -12.27
C LEU A 12 14.39 -13.80 -13.62
N TYR A 13 15.34 -13.49 -14.51
CA TYR A 13 15.04 -13.04 -15.87
C TYR A 13 14.10 -14.02 -16.59
N LYS A 14 14.40 -15.32 -16.57
CA LYS A 14 13.56 -16.36 -17.17
C LYS A 14 12.15 -16.44 -16.59
N GLN A 15 12.00 -16.22 -15.28
CA GLN A 15 10.69 -16.19 -14.64
C GLN A 15 9.87 -14.98 -15.10
N ILE A 16 10.48 -13.80 -15.16
CA ILE A 16 9.82 -12.58 -15.59
C ILE A 16 9.41 -12.70 -17.07
N GLU A 17 10.26 -13.27 -17.92
CA GLU A 17 9.96 -13.53 -19.33
C GLU A 17 8.76 -14.49 -19.50
N THR A 18 8.74 -15.58 -18.74
CA THR A 18 7.61 -16.53 -18.74
C THR A 18 6.31 -15.86 -18.31
N LEU A 19 6.37 -15.02 -17.28
CA LEU A 19 5.22 -14.30 -16.76
C LEU A 19 4.71 -13.24 -17.75
N ALA A 20 5.62 -12.49 -18.36
CA ALA A 20 5.31 -11.49 -19.38
C ALA A 20 4.62 -12.13 -20.60
N ALA A 21 5.11 -13.28 -21.05
CA ALA A 21 4.49 -14.06 -22.14
C ALA A 21 3.08 -14.54 -21.76
N LYS A 22 2.89 -15.03 -20.53
CA LYS A 22 1.58 -15.48 -20.03
C LYS A 22 0.56 -14.34 -19.98
N GLU A 23 0.97 -13.17 -19.53
CA GLU A 23 0.12 -11.98 -19.40
C GLU A 23 0.03 -11.17 -20.71
N ASN A 24 0.67 -11.63 -21.80
CA ASN A 24 0.77 -10.97 -23.10
C ASN A 24 1.19 -9.48 -22.97
N MET A 25 2.21 -9.23 -22.16
CA MET A 25 2.68 -7.90 -21.78
C MET A 25 4.18 -7.76 -22.09
N PRO A 26 4.66 -6.58 -22.53
CA PRO A 26 6.09 -6.30 -22.63
C PRO A 26 6.80 -6.47 -21.29
N LEU A 27 8.01 -7.03 -21.32
CA LEU A 27 8.81 -7.31 -20.12
C LEU A 27 9.06 -6.04 -19.30
N GLU A 28 9.41 -4.94 -19.97
CA GLU A 28 9.72 -3.65 -19.34
C GLU A 28 8.49 -3.08 -18.63
N GLN A 29 7.31 -3.24 -19.23
CA GLN A 29 6.05 -2.81 -18.64
C GLN A 29 5.73 -3.61 -17.38
N LEU A 30 5.89 -4.94 -17.44
CA LEU A 30 5.68 -5.81 -16.29
C LEU A 30 6.63 -5.45 -15.14
N VAL A 31 7.92 -5.23 -15.44
CA VAL A 31 8.92 -4.80 -14.44
C VAL A 31 8.58 -3.43 -13.85
N ALA A 32 8.16 -2.47 -14.67
CA ALA A 32 7.77 -1.14 -14.19
C ALA A 32 6.55 -1.20 -13.25
N ILE A 33 5.55 -2.02 -13.58
CA ILE A 33 4.35 -2.21 -12.74
C ILE A 33 4.75 -2.87 -11.41
N ALA A 34 5.52 -3.95 -11.45
CA ALA A 34 5.98 -4.65 -10.25
C ALA A 34 6.80 -3.74 -9.33
N LEU A 35 7.71 -2.94 -9.91
CA LEU A 35 8.52 -1.97 -9.17
C LEU A 35 7.64 -0.89 -8.52
N SER A 36 6.68 -0.35 -9.26
CA SER A 36 5.73 0.65 -8.74
C SER A 36 4.92 0.11 -7.56
N ALA A 37 4.40 -1.12 -7.68
CA ALA A 37 3.66 -1.79 -6.63
C ALA A 37 4.51 -2.00 -5.37
N GLN A 38 5.75 -2.47 -5.53
CA GLN A 38 6.67 -2.70 -4.42
C GLN A 38 7.03 -1.40 -3.69
N VAL A 39 7.37 -0.33 -4.43
CA VAL A 39 7.67 0.98 -3.86
C VAL A 39 6.48 1.56 -3.11
N SER A 40 5.28 1.45 -3.69
CA SER A 40 4.05 1.93 -3.06
C SER A 40 3.74 1.19 -1.75
N ALA A 41 3.96 -0.12 -1.73
CA ALA A 41 3.79 -0.93 -0.53
C ALA A 41 4.77 -0.51 0.59
N TRP A 42 6.04 -0.25 0.26
CA TRP A 42 7.02 0.25 1.21
C TRP A 42 6.66 1.63 1.75
N MET A 43 6.33 2.59 0.87
CA MET A 43 5.92 3.93 1.29
C MET A 43 4.68 3.91 2.18
N THR A 44 3.71 3.05 1.87
CA THR A 44 2.49 2.90 2.68
C THR A 44 2.80 2.32 4.05
N LYS A 45 3.66 1.29 4.10
CA LYS A 45 4.11 0.69 5.36
C LYS A 45 4.80 1.75 6.23
N ASP A 46 5.77 2.46 5.68
CA ASP A 46 6.53 3.49 6.40
C ASP A 46 5.60 4.59 6.92
N TYR A 47 4.67 5.04 6.07
CA TYR A 47 3.67 6.05 6.45
C TYR A 47 2.78 5.60 7.62
N ILE A 48 2.29 4.35 7.59
CA ILE A 48 1.46 3.80 8.67
C ILE A 48 2.29 3.65 9.95
N GLU A 49 3.52 3.15 9.87
CA GLU A 49 4.41 3.01 11.04
C GLU A 49 4.72 4.36 11.68
N GLU A 50 4.99 5.40 10.89
CA GLU A 50 5.21 6.77 11.40
C GLU A 50 3.96 7.40 12.01
N LYS A 51 2.78 7.11 11.46
CA LYS A 51 1.51 7.54 12.04
C LYS A 51 1.22 6.80 13.33
N ALA A 52 1.47 5.49 13.38
CA ALA A 52 1.29 4.66 14.57
C ALA A 52 2.16 5.15 15.74
N LYS A 53 3.41 5.55 15.48
CA LYS A 53 4.30 6.17 16.51
C LYS A 53 3.71 7.44 17.15
N ARG A 54 2.85 8.16 16.43
CA ARG A 54 2.18 9.37 16.92
C ARG A 54 0.81 9.08 17.54
N GLY A 55 0.25 7.90 17.29
CA GLY A 55 -1.01 7.46 17.85
C GLY A 55 -0.86 7.05 19.31
N SER A 56 -1.88 7.32 20.11
CA SER A 56 -2.01 6.78 21.46
C SER A 56 -3.42 6.25 21.61
N TRP A 57 -3.52 4.96 21.91
CA TRP A 57 -4.80 4.30 22.13
C TRP A 57 -5.56 4.92 23.31
N ASP A 58 -4.85 5.22 24.40
CA ASP A 58 -5.45 5.86 25.58
C ASP A 58 -6.04 7.23 25.25
N LYS A 59 -5.31 8.08 24.50
CA LYS A 59 -5.82 9.39 24.05
C LYS A 59 -7.02 9.24 23.12
N PHE A 60 -7.01 8.22 22.26
CA PHE A 60 -8.13 7.94 21.39
C PHE A 60 -9.39 7.55 22.19
N GLN A 61 -9.25 6.67 23.18
CA GLN A 61 -10.36 6.31 24.08
C GLN A 61 -10.86 7.49 24.89
N GLU A 62 -9.97 8.35 25.40
CA GLU A 62 -10.35 9.57 26.12
C GLU A 62 -11.23 10.48 25.25
N VAL A 63 -10.91 10.64 23.96
CA VAL A 63 -11.77 11.40 23.03
C VAL A 63 -13.12 10.72 22.84
N LEU A 64 -13.15 9.39 22.67
CA LEU A 64 -14.41 8.65 22.51
C LEU A 64 -15.33 8.78 23.73
N THR A 65 -14.78 8.87 24.95
CA THR A 65 -15.62 9.08 26.15
C THR A 65 -16.31 10.44 26.19
N LYS A 66 -15.92 11.41 25.35
CA LYS A 66 -16.60 12.70 25.25
C LYS A 66 -17.86 12.63 24.39
N VAL A 67 -18.06 11.53 23.65
CA VAL A 67 -19.29 11.31 22.89
C VAL A 67 -20.39 10.93 23.88
N PRO A 68 -21.50 11.69 23.93
CA PRO A 68 -22.62 11.36 24.79
C PRO A 68 -23.26 10.03 24.35
N ASP A 69 -23.49 9.13 25.30
CA ASP A 69 -24.24 7.89 25.07
C ASP A 69 -25.74 8.19 25.12
N VAL A 70 -26.26 8.79 24.04
CA VAL A 70 -27.66 9.19 23.89
C VAL A 70 -28.21 8.71 22.56
N GLU A 71 -29.53 8.57 22.50
CA GLU A 71 -30.23 8.28 21.24
C GLU A 71 -29.87 9.33 20.17
N PRO A 72 -29.59 8.89 18.93
CA PRO A 72 -29.35 9.81 17.83
C PRO A 72 -30.59 10.64 17.53
N GLU A 73 -30.40 11.83 16.94
CA GLU A 73 -31.52 12.68 16.52
C GLU A 73 -32.36 12.00 15.43
N ASP A 74 -33.64 12.38 15.32
CA ASP A 74 -34.60 11.65 14.47
C ASP A 74 -34.22 11.59 12.98
N TYR A 75 -33.42 12.54 12.48
CA TYR A 75 -32.92 12.52 11.11
C TYR A 75 -31.63 11.69 10.91
N ASP A 76 -30.96 11.31 12.01
CA ASP A 76 -29.77 10.44 12.03
C ASP A 76 -30.11 8.98 12.40
N LYS A 77 -31.40 8.69 12.65
CA LYS A 77 -31.90 7.33 12.82
C LYS A 77 -31.96 6.62 11.45
N LEU A 78 -31.42 5.39 11.40
CA LEU A 78 -31.42 4.52 10.21
C LEU A 78 -32.81 3.99 9.87
#